data_AF-A0AAP8GEF3-F1
#
_entry.id   AF-A0AAP8GEF3-F1
#
_cell.length_a   1.000
_cell.length_b   1.000
_cell.length_c   1.000
_cell.angle_alpha   90.00
_cell.angle_beta   90.00
_cell.angle_gamma   90.00
#
_symmetry.space_group_name_H-M   'P 1'
#
loop_
_entity.id
_entity.type
_entity.pdbx_description
1 polymer ?
#
loop_
_entity_poly.entity_id
_entity_poly.type
_entity_poly.pdbx_seq_one_letter_code
_entity_poly.pdbx_strand_id
1 'polypeptide(L)'
;ELQDMTNRIADLRLEQFEVNQQRDALFQSDAFVAKLEEGHSSEVNDEVHAALLEVIDMRRELLDQFNKQLGNQLMMAINLQINQQQLMSVSSSLKEILTQQIFWVNSN
;
A
#
# COMPACT_ATOMS: atom_id res chain seq x y z
N GLU A 1 -16.25 11.22 -1.44
CA GLU A 1 -15.45 10.89 -0.24
C GLU A 1 -15.32 9.39 -0.04
N LEU A 2 -16.40 8.63 0.17
CA LEU A 2 -16.29 7.18 0.40
C LEU A 2 -15.74 6.39 -0.81
N GLN A 3 -16.15 6.78 -2.03
CA GLN A 3 -15.62 6.24 -3.28
C GLN A 3 -14.14 6.58 -3.50
N ASP A 4 -13.72 7.76 -3.04
CA ASP A 4 -12.33 8.22 -3.11
C ASP A 4 -11.43 7.38 -2.17
N MET A 5 -11.91 7.06 -0.98
CA MET A 5 -11.22 6.15 -0.05
C MET A 5 -11.14 4.71 -0.59
N THR A 6 -12.19 4.21 -1.24
CA THR A 6 -12.15 2.89 -1.88
C THR A 6 -11.09 2.83 -2.98
N ASN A 7 -11.01 3.87 -3.83
CA ASN A 7 -10.00 3.95 -4.88
C ASN A 7 -8.58 3.97 -4.28
N ARG A 8 -8.35 4.79 -3.26
CA ARG A 8 -7.06 4.87 -2.59
C ARG A 8 -6.62 3.55 -1.94
N ILE A 9 -7.56 2.79 -1.38
CA ILE A 9 -7.29 1.44 -0.86
C ILE A 9 -6.89 0.49 -2.00
N ALA A 10 -7.55 0.57 -3.15
CA ALA A 10 -7.23 -0.25 -4.31
C ALA A 10 -5.84 0.10 -4.88
N ASP A 11 -5.50 1.38 -4.97
CA ASP A 11 -4.18 1.85 -5.43
C ASP A 11 -3.07 1.35 -4.50
N LEU A 12 -3.24 1.48 -3.17
CA LEU A 12 -2.28 0.96 -2.18
C LEU A 12 -2.10 -0.56 -2.26
N ARG A 13 -3.16 -1.30 -2.59
CA ARG A 13 -3.08 -2.75 -2.80
C ARG A 13 -2.30 -3.11 -4.06
N LEU A 14 -2.47 -2.34 -5.14
CA LEU A 14 -1.70 -2.52 -6.37
C LEU A 14 -0.22 -2.23 -6.14
N GLU A 15 0.11 -1.11 -5.49
CA GLU A 15 1.50 -0.78 -5.13
C GLU A 15 2.13 -1.86 -4.24
N GLN A 16 1.39 -2.36 -3.24
CA GLN A 16 1.87 -3.45 -2.39
C GLN A 16 2.16 -4.73 -3.19
N PHE A 17 1.34 -5.05 -4.18
CA PHE A 17 1.55 -6.18 -5.07
C PHE A 17 2.81 -6.01 -5.93
N GLU A 18 3.02 -4.83 -6.50
CA GLU A 18 4.22 -4.52 -7.30
C GLU A 18 5.51 -4.59 -6.45
N VAL A 19 5.49 -4.05 -5.23
CA VAL A 19 6.63 -4.13 -4.31
C VAL A 19 6.94 -5.59 -3.95
N ASN A 20 5.92 -6.43 -3.72
CA ASN A 20 6.13 -7.85 -3.49
C ASN A 20 6.81 -8.53 -4.69
N GLN A 21 6.36 -8.25 -5.93
CA GLN A 21 7.01 -8.79 -7.12
C GLN A 21 8.47 -8.36 -7.24
N GLN A 22 8.79 -7.11 -6.92
CA GLN A 22 10.18 -6.64 -6.92
C GLN A 22 11.03 -7.35 -5.86
N ARG A 23 10.48 -7.60 -4.66
CA ARG A 23 11.16 -8.36 -3.60
C ARG A 23 11.39 -9.81 -4.01
N ASP A 24 10.43 -10.44 -4.66
CA ASP A 24 10.53 -11.82 -5.12
C ASP A 24 11.58 -11.96 -6.23
N ALA A 25 11.63 -11.02 -7.18
CA ALA A 25 12.72 -10.94 -8.16
C ALA A 25 14.08 -10.69 -7.47
N LEU A 26 14.04 -9.89 -6.41
CA LEU A 26 15.07 -9.67 -5.40
C LEU A 26 15.66 -10.96 -4.85
N PHE A 27 14.83 -11.98 -4.58
CA PHE A 27 15.12 -13.10 -3.66
C PHE A 27 16.32 -13.99 -4.05
N GLN A 28 16.73 -13.97 -5.31
CA GLN A 28 17.96 -14.63 -5.77
C GLN A 28 19.01 -13.59 -6.16
N SER A 29 19.60 -12.89 -5.17
CA SER A 29 20.59 -11.81 -5.40
C SER A 29 21.71 -12.25 -6.32
N ASP A 30 22.29 -13.43 -6.09
CA ASP A 30 23.42 -13.93 -6.89
C ASP A 30 23.01 -14.16 -8.35
N ALA A 31 21.82 -14.71 -8.60
CA ALA A 31 21.31 -14.91 -9.96
C ALA A 31 20.98 -13.56 -10.63
N PHE A 32 20.51 -12.58 -9.85
CA PHE A 32 20.22 -11.24 -10.33
C PHE A 32 21.51 -10.50 -10.71
N VAL A 33 22.55 -10.55 -9.87
CA VAL A 33 23.88 -10.00 -10.17
C VAL A 33 24.50 -10.70 -11.37
N ALA A 34 24.50 -12.04 -11.40
CA ALA A 34 25.07 -12.80 -12.52
C ALA A 34 24.42 -12.44 -13.86
N LYS A 35 23.09 -12.20 -13.87
CA LYS A 35 22.37 -11.70 -15.05
C LYS A 35 22.72 -10.25 -15.40
N LEU A 36 22.99 -9.41 -14.40
CA LEU A 36 23.39 -8.03 -14.60
C LEU A 36 24.81 -7.92 -15.19
N GLU A 37 25.68 -8.84 -14.78
CA GLU A 37 27.07 -8.97 -15.24
C GLU A 37 27.18 -9.68 -16.60
N GLU A 38 26.10 -10.33 -17.06
CA GLU A 38 26.02 -10.95 -18.38
C GLU A 38 26.23 -9.87 -19.46
N GLY A 39 27.35 -9.98 -20.20
CA GLY A 39 27.75 -9.00 -21.23
C GLY A 39 28.79 -7.96 -20.79
N HIS A 40 29.14 -7.89 -19.50
CA HIS A 40 30.13 -6.96 -18.93
C HIS A 40 31.37 -7.66 -18.35
N SER A 41 31.61 -8.91 -18.74
CA SER A 41 32.61 -9.82 -18.13
C SER A 41 34.07 -9.32 -18.17
N SER A 42 34.37 -8.28 -18.94
CA SER A 42 35.70 -7.63 -19.00
C SER A 42 35.86 -6.41 -18.09
N GLU A 43 34.77 -5.87 -17.53
CA GLU A 43 34.76 -4.66 -16.68
C GLU A 43 34.37 -4.95 -15.23
N VAL A 44 33.87 -6.15 -14.93
CA VAL A 44 33.48 -6.58 -13.58
C VAL A 44 34.69 -7.23 -12.91
N ASN A 45 35.24 -6.57 -11.89
CA ASN A 45 36.19 -7.18 -10.96
C ASN A 45 35.46 -7.65 -9.68
N ASP A 46 36.14 -8.41 -8.84
CA ASP A 46 35.56 -8.93 -7.58
C ASP A 46 35.03 -7.81 -6.65
N GLU A 47 35.64 -6.62 -6.70
CA GLU A 47 35.20 -5.45 -5.92
C GLU A 47 33.87 -4.89 -6.42
N VAL A 48 33.66 -4.82 -7.74
CA VAL A 48 32.41 -4.39 -8.38
C VAL A 48 31.31 -5.41 -8.09
N HIS A 49 31.61 -6.70 -8.18
CA HIS A 49 30.66 -7.76 -7.82
C HIS A 49 30.21 -7.64 -6.35
N ALA A 50 31.15 -7.45 -5.43
CA ALA A 50 30.84 -7.26 -4.01
C ALA A 50 30.00 -6.00 -3.75
N ALA A 51 30.32 -4.88 -4.42
CA ALA A 51 29.53 -3.66 -4.32
C ALA A 51 28.10 -3.82 -4.88
N LEU A 52 27.91 -4.57 -5.96
CA LEU A 52 26.59 -4.85 -6.53
C LEU A 52 25.72 -5.69 -5.58
N LEU A 53 26.32 -6.68 -4.90
CA LEU A 53 25.63 -7.45 -3.87
C LEU A 53 25.18 -6.57 -2.70
N GLU A 54 26.06 -5.69 -2.20
CA GLU A 54 25.71 -4.74 -1.12
C GLU A 54 24.55 -3.82 -1.54
N VAL A 55 24.58 -3.30 -2.77
CA VAL A 55 23.49 -2.46 -3.31
C VAL A 55 22.17 -3.22 -3.40
N ILE A 56 22.19 -4.49 -3.81
CA ILE A 56 20.98 -5.31 -3.88
C ILE A 56 20.43 -5.61 -2.49
N ASP A 57 21.29 -5.87 -1.51
CA ASP A 57 20.87 -6.09 -0.13
C ASP A 57 20.26 -4.82 0.47
N MET A 58 20.87 -3.64 0.26
CA MET A 58 20.26 -2.36 0.63
C MET A 58 18.91 -2.15 -0.06
N ARG A 59 18.82 -2.46 -1.36
CA ARG A 59 17.55 -2.33 -2.12
C ARG A 59 16.47 -3.24 -1.55
N ARG A 60 16.79 -4.48 -1.19
CA ARG A 60 15.87 -5.42 -0.55
C ARG A 60 15.38 -4.87 0.77
N GLU A 61 16.28 -4.37 1.61
CA GLU A 61 15.91 -3.78 2.90
C GLU A 61 14.96 -2.59 2.73
N LEU A 62 15.24 -1.70 1.77
CA LEU A 62 14.37 -0.56 1.46
C LEU A 62 12.99 -1.03 0.96
N LEU A 63 12.92 -2.04 0.11
CA LEU A 63 11.64 -2.62 -0.35
C LEU A 63 10.86 -3.27 0.81
N ASP A 64 11.55 -3.93 1.74
CA ASP A 64 10.96 -4.48 2.96
C ASP A 64 10.36 -3.37 3.85
N GLN A 65 11.12 -2.30 4.07
CA GLN A 65 10.65 -1.14 4.83
C GLN A 65 9.46 -0.47 4.13
N PHE A 66 9.54 -0.28 2.82
CA PHE A 66 8.48 0.34 2.04
C PHE A 66 7.19 -0.49 2.07
N ASN A 67 7.28 -1.81 1.93
CA ASN A 67 6.12 -2.71 2.04
C ASN A 67 5.44 -2.63 3.41
N LYS A 68 6.23 -2.56 4.49
CA LYS A 68 5.69 -2.34 5.85
C LYS A 68 4.94 -1.00 5.93
N GLN A 69 5.50 0.07 5.35
CA GLN A 69 4.84 1.38 5.33
C GLN A 69 3.54 1.36 4.52
N LEU A 70 3.50 0.72 3.35
CA LEU A 70 2.28 0.52 2.57
C LEU A 70 1.23 -0.25 3.36
N GLY A 71 1.62 -1.30 4.07
CA GLY A 71 0.72 -2.05 4.96
C GLY A 71 0.10 -1.18 6.07
N ASN A 72 0.90 -0.31 6.70
CA ASN A 72 0.42 0.64 7.70
C ASN A 72 -0.56 1.66 7.11
N GLN A 73 -0.22 2.23 5.94
CA GLN A 73 -1.08 3.19 5.24
C GLN A 73 -2.41 2.58 4.83
N LEU A 74 -2.38 1.34 4.33
CA LEU A 74 -3.57 0.59 3.97
C LEU A 74 -4.46 0.34 5.18
N MET A 75 -3.91 -0.07 6.31
CA MET A 75 -4.66 -0.25 7.55
C MET A 75 -5.33 1.06 7.98
N MET A 76 -4.61 2.18 7.91
CA MET A 76 -5.17 3.49 8.23
C MET A 76 -6.28 3.91 7.28
N ALA A 77 -6.12 3.67 5.97
CA ALA A 77 -7.13 3.96 4.97
C ALA A 77 -8.41 3.14 5.18
N ILE A 78 -8.28 1.85 5.49
CA ILE A 78 -9.42 0.97 5.83
C ILE A 78 -10.13 1.48 7.09
N ASN A 79 -9.39 1.81 8.15
CA ASN A 79 -9.98 2.36 9.38
C ASN A 79 -10.74 3.67 9.13
N LEU A 80 -10.18 4.57 8.33
CA LEU A 80 -10.85 5.82 7.94
C LEU A 80 -12.13 5.55 7.14
N GLN A 81 -12.11 4.61 6.20
CA GLN A 81 -13.29 4.22 5.42
C GLN A 81 -14.39 3.67 6.34
N ILE A 82 -14.06 2.80 7.29
CA ILE A 82 -15.02 2.27 8.27
C ILE A 82 -15.61 3.40 9.12
N ASN A 83 -14.77 4.30 9.64
CA ASN A 83 -15.23 5.45 10.43
C ASN A 83 -16.18 6.34 9.61
N GLN A 84 -15.88 6.59 8.33
CA GLN A 84 -16.77 7.35 7.45
C GLN A 84 -18.12 6.64 7.22
N GLN A 85 -18.11 5.32 7.01
CA GLN A 85 -19.34 4.54 6.87
C GLN A 85 -20.22 4.62 8.14
N GLN A 86 -19.60 4.53 9.31
CA GLN A 86 -20.30 4.66 10.59
C GLN A 86 -20.89 6.05 10.79
N LEU A 87 -20.12 7.12 10.51
CA LEU A 87 -20.60 8.50 10.61
C LEU A 87 -21.78 8.76 9.67
N MET A 88 -21.72 8.27 8.43
CA MET A 88 -22.81 8.39 7.47
C MET A 88 -24.07 7.64 7.92
N SER A 89 -23.91 6.45 8.51
CA SER A 89 -25.02 5.69 9.09
C SER A 89 -25.69 6.45 10.25
N VAL A 90 -24.90 6.96 11.19
CA VAL A 90 -25.40 7.76 12.32
C VAL A 90 -26.09 9.03 11.85
N SER A 91 -25.51 9.75 10.90
CA SER A 91 -26.11 10.97 10.32
C SER A 91 -27.45 10.67 9.65
N SER A 92 -27.55 9.57 8.91
CA SER A 92 -28.77 9.15 8.24
C SER A 92 -29.86 8.79 9.25
N SER A 93 -29.51 8.03 10.29
CA SER A 93 -30.42 7.69 11.39
C SER A 93 -30.94 8.94 12.12
N LEU A 94 -30.06 9.90 12.44
CA LEU A 94 -30.47 11.16 13.07
C LEU A 94 -31.43 11.97 12.19
N LYS A 95 -31.16 12.07 10.88
CA LYS A 95 -32.05 12.75 9.93
C LYS A 95 -33.42 12.09 9.87
N GLU A 96 -33.48 10.76 9.87
CA GLU A 96 -34.72 10.00 9.87
C GLU A 96 -35.54 10.26 11.15
N ILE A 97 -34.90 10.20 12.32
CA ILE A 97 -35.55 10.51 13.61
C ILE A 97 -36.09 11.94 13.63
N LEU A 98 -35.30 12.92 13.20
CA LEU A 98 -35.75 14.32 13.13
C LEU A 98 -36.93 14.50 12.17
N THR A 99 -36.90 13.84 11.02
CA THR A 99 -37.99 13.91 10.04
C THR A 99 -39.29 13.33 10.61
N GLN A 100 -39.20 12.19 11.31
CA GLN A 100 -40.35 11.61 12.00
C GLN A 100 -40.88 12.57 13.07
N GLN A 101 -40.03 13.13 13.93
CA GLN A 101 -40.46 14.09 14.96
C GLN A 101 -41.18 15.31 14.39
N ILE A 102 -40.68 15.90 13.29
CA ILE A 102 -41.31 17.05 12.64
C ILE A 102 -42.72 16.70 12.11
N PHE A 103 -42.90 15.48 11.59
CA PHE A 103 -44.20 15.01 11.13
C PHE A 103 -45.19 14.89 12.29
N TRP A 104 -44.77 14.29 13.41
CA TRP A 104 -45.62 14.14 14.60
C TRP A 104 -45.97 15.47 15.27
N VAL A 105 -45.07 16.46 15.26
CA VAL A 105 -45.30 17.77 15.89
C VAL A 105 -46.21 18.67 15.04
N ASN A 106 -46.17 18.62 13.71
CA ASN A 106 -47.08 19.39 12.85
C ASN A 106 -48.48 18.76 12.70
N SER A 107 -48.66 17.52 13.13
CA SER A 107 -49.94 16.78 12.99
C SER A 107 -50.86 16.89 14.22
N ASN A 108 -50.44 17.64 15.25
CA ASN A 108 -51.22 18.00 16.45
C ASN A 108 -51.56 19.49 16.44
#